data_AF-A0A6P7G458-F1
#
_entry.id   AF-A0A6P7G458-F1
#
_cell.length_a   1.000
_cell.length_b   1.000
_cell.length_c   1.000
_cell.angle_alpha   90.00
_cell.angle_beta   90.00
_cell.angle_gamma   90.00
#
_symmetry.space_group_name_H-M   'P 1'
#
loop_
_entity.id
_entity.type
_entity.pdbx_description
1 polymer ?
#
loop_
_entity_poly.entity_id
_entity_poly.type
_entity_poly.pdbx_seq_one_letter_code
_entity_poly.pdbx_strand_id
1 'polypeptide(L)'
;MDGFAFYFLMGLVHSMYIFDGVNFNGNCSFDVLRDISGHINTCLIKDPDALKLYFSHAQEHLPLPEFIENRCSINSNLTDCVEKPMDNLKPCFESDFWQALKKWKVIDEQVLSKLCEDNGQKAARIFKFEGEKCWDQGLRTVSNECSKFITNLPNTLAPCRNFNRFKQCFVSHLSEYCSTEATNFLQPILNILSDDIC
;
A
#
# COMPACT_ATOMS: atom_id res chain seq x y z
N MET A 1 -10.27 8.59 -7.14
CA MET A 1 -9.95 7.18 -6.90
C MET A 1 -8.60 6.82 -7.50
N ASP A 2 -7.60 6.70 -6.65
CA ASP A 2 -6.33 6.07 -7.00
C ASP A 2 -6.55 4.62 -7.44
N GLY A 3 -5.93 4.21 -8.55
CA GLY A 3 -6.05 2.84 -9.04
C GLY A 3 -5.35 1.86 -8.10
N PHE A 4 -5.76 0.58 -8.14
CA PHE A 4 -5.12 -0.53 -7.41
C PHE A 4 -3.58 -0.49 -7.47
N ALA A 5 -3.05 0.01 -8.59
CA ALA A 5 -1.63 0.08 -8.80
C ALA A 5 -0.86 1.02 -7.87
N PHE A 6 -1.52 2.10 -7.47
CA PHE A 6 -1.01 3.01 -6.46
C PHE A 6 -0.80 2.32 -5.12
N TYR A 7 -1.81 1.56 -4.66
CA TYR A 7 -1.78 0.93 -3.34
C TYR A 7 -0.62 -0.05 -3.20
N PHE A 8 -0.28 -0.82 -4.24
CA PHE A 8 0.87 -1.72 -4.16
C PHE A 8 2.21 -0.95 -4.19
N LEU A 9 2.33 0.13 -4.97
CA LEU A 9 3.57 0.93 -5.00
C LEU A 9 3.85 1.61 -3.66
N MET A 10 2.79 1.81 -2.88
CA MET A 10 2.83 2.44 -1.56
C MET A 10 2.84 1.44 -0.39
N GLY A 11 2.74 0.13 -0.64
CA GLY A 11 2.66 -0.89 0.40
C GLY A 11 1.39 -0.78 1.25
N LEU A 12 0.23 -0.69 0.58
CA LEU A 12 -1.08 -0.44 1.21
C LEU A 12 -2.16 -1.47 0.80
N VAL A 13 -1.82 -2.53 0.07
CA VAL A 13 -2.82 -3.47 -0.50
C VAL A 13 -3.51 -4.28 0.59
N HIS A 14 -2.77 -4.76 1.58
CA HIS A 14 -3.29 -5.47 2.73
C HIS A 14 -4.31 -4.59 3.47
N SER A 15 -3.91 -3.36 3.81
CA SER A 15 -4.77 -2.40 4.51
C SER A 15 -6.03 -2.08 3.70
N MET A 16 -5.89 -1.85 2.38
CA MET A 16 -7.02 -1.61 1.49
C MET A 16 -8.07 -2.74 1.58
N TYR A 17 -7.66 -4.01 1.46
CA TYR A 17 -8.60 -5.14 1.51
C TYR A 17 -9.20 -5.42 2.89
N ILE A 18 -8.45 -5.14 3.96
CA ILE A 18 -8.96 -5.23 5.33
C ILE A 18 -10.08 -4.20 5.56
N PHE A 19 -9.92 -2.97 5.05
CA PHE A 19 -10.91 -1.89 5.25
C PHE A 19 -12.09 -1.94 4.28
N ASP A 20 -11.88 -2.40 3.04
CA ASP A 20 -12.94 -2.47 2.03
C ASP A 20 -14.02 -3.51 2.42
N GLY A 21 -13.66 -4.53 3.21
CA GLY A 21 -14.61 -5.51 3.74
C GLY A 21 -15.27 -6.41 2.66
N VAL A 22 -14.86 -6.27 1.40
CA VAL A 22 -15.47 -6.86 0.20
C VAL A 22 -15.42 -8.40 0.16
N ASN A 23 -14.78 -9.06 1.12
CA ASN A 23 -14.70 -10.53 1.18
C ASN A 23 -15.01 -11.10 2.57
N PHE A 24 -15.87 -10.40 3.33
CA PHE A 24 -16.33 -10.93 4.60
C PHE A 24 -17.25 -12.13 4.37
N ASN A 25 -16.92 -13.26 4.98
CA ASN A 25 -17.67 -14.52 4.85
C ASN A 25 -18.96 -14.56 5.70
N GLY A 26 -19.29 -13.47 6.40
CA GLY A 26 -20.45 -13.38 7.29
C GLY A 26 -20.31 -14.11 8.63
N ASN A 27 -19.21 -14.83 8.89
CA ASN A 27 -18.94 -15.53 10.15
C ASN A 27 -18.26 -14.64 11.20
N CYS A 28 -18.03 -13.37 10.87
CA CYS A 28 -17.41 -12.41 11.77
C CYS A 28 -18.38 -12.04 12.90
N SER A 29 -18.02 -12.36 14.16
CA SER A 29 -18.82 -11.91 15.29
C SER A 29 -18.74 -10.38 15.43
N PHE A 30 -19.85 -9.75 15.81
CA PHE A 30 -19.88 -8.33 16.10
C PHE A 30 -18.89 -7.95 17.21
N ASP A 31 -18.68 -8.84 18.19
CA ASP A 31 -17.72 -8.63 19.27
C ASP A 31 -16.28 -8.49 18.76
N VAL A 32 -15.87 -9.31 17.78
CA VAL A 32 -14.53 -9.19 17.15
C VAL A 32 -14.35 -7.84 16.48
N LEU A 33 -15.35 -7.39 15.69
CA LEU A 33 -15.28 -6.09 15.02
C LEU A 33 -15.24 -4.93 16.02
N ARG A 34 -16.07 -5.02 17.08
CA ARG A 34 -16.12 -4.01 18.15
C ARG A 34 -14.79 -3.94 18.90
N ASP A 35 -14.20 -5.08 19.24
CA ASP A 35 -12.96 -5.13 20.01
C ASP A 35 -11.77 -4.57 19.20
N ILE A 36 -11.71 -4.88 17.90
CA ILE A 36 -10.70 -4.32 16.99
C ILE A 36 -10.88 -2.81 16.85
N SER A 37 -12.10 -2.35 16.55
CA SER A 37 -12.39 -0.92 16.43
C SER A 37 -12.09 -0.16 17.74
N GLY A 38 -12.46 -0.75 18.89
CA GLY A 38 -12.18 -0.20 20.21
C GLY A 38 -10.69 -0.13 20.51
N HIS A 39 -9.93 -1.17 20.16
CA HIS A 39 -8.48 -1.19 20.30
C HIS A 39 -7.82 -0.10 19.46
N ILE A 40 -8.14 -0.03 18.16
CA ILE A 40 -7.57 0.95 17.24
C ILE A 40 -7.83 2.36 17.74
N ASN A 41 -9.09 2.68 18.07
CA ASN A 41 -9.45 3.99 18.60
C ASN A 41 -8.70 4.31 19.89
N THR A 42 -8.63 3.38 20.85
CA THR A 42 -7.95 3.61 22.13
C THR A 42 -6.43 3.74 21.99
N CYS A 43 -5.85 3.04 21.02
CA CYS A 43 -4.42 3.06 20.76
C CYS A 43 -4.01 4.33 20.02
N LEU A 44 -4.73 4.69 18.94
CA LEU A 44 -4.43 5.84 18.11
C LEU A 44 -4.89 7.18 18.70
N ILE A 45 -5.87 7.24 19.61
CA ILE A 45 -6.32 8.52 20.21
C ILE A 45 -5.19 9.26 20.97
N LYS A 46 -4.12 8.56 21.33
CA LYS A 46 -2.94 9.13 21.99
C LYS A 46 -1.95 9.77 21.01
N ASP A 47 -2.15 9.56 19.71
CA ASP A 47 -1.30 10.06 18.64
C ASP A 47 -2.21 10.63 17.52
N PRO A 48 -2.53 11.93 17.57
CA PRO A 48 -3.41 12.58 16.60
C PRO A 48 -2.94 12.46 15.14
N ASP A 49 -1.63 12.35 14.91
CA ASP A 49 -1.07 12.23 13.56
C ASP A 49 -1.23 10.81 13.03
N ALA A 50 -1.04 9.79 13.88
CA ALA A 50 -1.37 8.40 13.54
C ALA A 50 -2.87 8.17 13.36
N LEU A 51 -3.69 8.81 14.19
CA LEU A 51 -5.14 8.80 14.04
C LEU A 51 -5.55 9.44 12.71
N LYS A 52 -4.97 10.60 12.38
CA LYS A 52 -5.21 11.29 11.11
C LYS A 52 -4.78 10.42 9.95
N LEU A 53 -3.60 9.79 10.00
CA LEU A 53 -3.11 8.96 8.89
C LEU A 53 -3.95 7.69 8.69
N TYR A 54 -4.37 7.04 9.79
CA TYR A 54 -5.25 5.88 9.76
C TYR A 54 -6.60 6.21 9.11
N PHE A 55 -7.24 7.31 9.53
CA PHE A 55 -8.46 7.78 8.87
C PHE A 55 -8.19 8.40 7.48
N SER A 56 -6.95 8.78 7.19
CA SER A 56 -6.53 9.31 5.90
C SER A 56 -6.10 8.25 4.90
N HIS A 57 -6.27 6.95 5.17
CA HIS A 57 -6.41 5.95 4.09
C HIS A 57 -7.45 6.40 3.03
N ALA A 58 -8.29 7.40 3.36
CA ALA A 58 -9.25 8.08 2.48
C ALA A 58 -8.86 9.50 1.96
N GLN A 59 -7.69 10.09 2.25
CA GLN A 59 -7.44 11.48 1.81
C GLN A 59 -6.73 11.59 0.45
N GLU A 60 -7.52 11.95 -0.55
CA GLU A 60 -7.14 12.45 -1.88
C GLU A 60 -6.37 13.81 -1.85
N HIS A 61 -5.77 14.24 -0.72
CA HIS A 61 -5.33 15.63 -0.54
C HIS A 61 -3.94 15.87 0.06
N LEU A 62 -3.24 14.86 0.60
CA LEU A 62 -1.85 15.06 1.04
C LEU A 62 -0.89 14.88 -0.15
N PRO A 63 0.06 15.81 -0.37
CA PRO A 63 1.16 15.58 -1.29
C PRO A 63 1.91 14.30 -0.91
N LEU A 64 2.30 13.48 -1.89
CA LEU A 64 2.97 12.21 -1.61
C LEU A 64 4.20 12.32 -0.69
N PRO A 65 5.09 13.32 -0.84
CA PRO A 65 6.23 13.44 0.07
C PRO A 65 5.78 13.53 1.53
N GLU A 66 4.74 14.31 1.82
CA GLU A 66 4.17 14.45 3.15
C GLU A 66 3.51 13.16 3.61
N PHE A 67 2.81 12.45 2.72
CA PHE A 67 2.23 11.15 3.02
C PHE A 67 3.31 10.14 3.45
N ILE A 68 4.43 10.07 2.72
CA ILE A 68 5.53 9.14 3.01
C ILE A 68 6.21 9.50 4.32
N GLU A 69 6.56 10.78 4.51
CA GLU A 69 7.19 11.24 5.77
C GLU A 69 6.30 10.93 6.98
N ASN A 70 5.00 11.19 6.87
CA ASN A 70 4.04 10.87 7.93
C ASN A 70 3.90 9.36 8.14
N ARG A 71 3.76 8.56 7.08
CA ARG A 71 3.64 7.10 7.18
C ARG A 71 4.86 6.47 7.82
N CYS A 72 6.05 6.96 7.50
CA CYS A 72 7.30 6.44 8.02
C CYS A 72 7.57 6.88 9.46
N SER A 73 7.19 8.11 9.85
CA SER A 73 7.39 8.59 11.22
C SER A 73 6.51 7.87 12.25
N ILE A 74 5.35 7.37 11.84
CA ILE A 74 4.39 6.69 12.74
C ILE A 74 4.24 5.19 12.44
N ASN A 75 5.14 4.60 11.63
CA ASN A 75 5.01 3.22 11.17
C ASN A 75 4.87 2.22 12.32
N SER A 76 5.68 2.38 13.39
CA SER A 76 5.60 1.53 14.58
C SER A 76 4.23 1.59 15.24
N ASN A 77 3.65 2.79 15.34
CA ASN A 77 2.34 3.00 15.97
C ASN A 77 1.23 2.39 15.12
N LEU A 78 1.32 2.47 13.79
CA LEU A 78 0.36 1.81 12.90
C LEU A 78 0.47 0.28 12.95
N THR A 79 1.68 -0.28 12.99
CA THR A 79 1.84 -1.73 13.13
C THR A 79 1.24 -2.23 14.44
N ASP A 80 1.51 -1.55 15.55
CA ASP A 80 1.04 -1.98 16.88
C ASP A 80 -0.46 -1.72 17.09
N CYS A 81 -0.96 -0.54 16.68
CA CYS A 81 -2.34 -0.14 16.92
C CYS A 81 -3.32 -0.65 15.87
N VAL A 82 -2.86 -0.97 14.65
CA VAL A 82 -3.72 -1.31 13.52
C VAL A 82 -3.41 -2.70 13.01
N GLU A 83 -2.19 -2.95 12.49
CA GLU A 83 -1.90 -4.17 11.74
C GLU A 83 -1.95 -5.44 12.60
N LYS A 84 -1.45 -5.40 13.85
CA LYS A 84 -1.51 -6.53 14.78
C LYS A 84 -2.94 -6.89 15.19
N PRO A 85 -3.80 -5.94 15.64
CA PRO A 85 -5.20 -6.23 15.94
C PRO A 85 -5.98 -6.84 14.77
N MET A 86 -5.65 -6.49 13.52
CA MET A 86 -6.31 -7.03 12.33
C MET A 86 -6.08 -8.54 12.14
N ASP A 87 -5.07 -9.13 12.78
CA ASP A 87 -4.89 -10.59 12.75
C ASP A 87 -6.07 -11.34 13.39
N ASN A 88 -6.84 -10.66 14.25
CA ASN A 88 -8.07 -11.19 14.84
C ASN A 88 -9.25 -11.25 13.86
N LEU A 89 -9.15 -10.62 12.68
CA LEU A 89 -10.16 -10.74 11.61
C LEU A 89 -10.06 -12.04 10.83
N LYS A 90 -9.09 -12.92 11.11
CA LYS A 90 -8.96 -14.23 10.46
C LYS A 90 -10.31 -14.98 10.30
N PRO A 91 -11.20 -15.05 11.32
CA PRO A 91 -12.49 -15.74 11.19
C PRO A 91 -13.46 -15.08 10.19
N CYS A 92 -13.25 -13.80 9.90
CA CYS A 92 -14.12 -12.97 9.07
C CYS A 92 -13.87 -13.17 7.57
N PHE A 93 -12.80 -13.87 7.19
CA PHE A 93 -12.42 -14.11 5.80
C PHE A 93 -12.45 -15.60 5.45
N GLU A 94 -12.68 -15.89 4.18
CA GLU A 94 -12.42 -17.23 3.62
C GLU A 94 -10.94 -17.61 3.79
N SER A 95 -10.66 -18.90 4.00
CA SER A 95 -9.30 -19.37 4.29
C SER A 95 -8.28 -18.97 3.21
N ASP A 96 -8.63 -19.15 1.94
CA ASP A 96 -7.73 -18.84 0.83
C ASP A 96 -7.48 -17.33 0.71
N PHE A 97 -8.52 -16.52 0.95
CA PHE A 97 -8.40 -15.07 0.99
C PHE A 97 -7.50 -14.61 2.14
N TRP A 98 -7.64 -15.22 3.32
CA TRP A 98 -6.79 -14.92 4.47
C TRP A 98 -5.31 -15.25 4.22
N GLN A 99 -5.00 -16.36 3.54
CA GLN A 99 -3.62 -16.68 3.17
C GLN A 99 -3.06 -15.66 2.19
N ALA A 100 -3.87 -15.22 1.22
CA ALA A 100 -3.46 -14.20 0.28
C ALA A 100 -3.24 -12.83 0.96
N LEU A 101 -4.10 -12.45 1.92
CA LEU A 101 -3.90 -11.26 2.76
C LEU A 101 -2.59 -11.32 3.55
N LYS A 102 -2.27 -12.46 4.15
CA LYS A 102 -0.98 -12.62 4.86
C LYS A 102 0.21 -12.42 3.94
N LYS A 103 0.14 -12.90 2.71
CA LYS A 103 1.17 -12.69 1.71
C LYS A 103 1.29 -11.21 1.33
N TRP A 104 0.16 -10.53 1.14
CA TRP A 104 0.13 -9.09 0.90
C TRP A 104 0.70 -8.28 2.06
N LYS A 105 0.47 -8.67 3.31
CA LYS A 105 1.08 -8.04 4.49
C LYS A 105 2.61 -8.06 4.40
N VAL A 106 3.19 -9.20 4.04
CA VAL A 106 4.66 -9.34 3.88
C VAL A 106 5.19 -8.49 2.71
N ILE A 107 4.45 -8.43 1.60
CA ILE A 107 4.81 -7.57 0.46
C ILE A 107 4.78 -6.10 0.87
N ASP A 108 3.69 -5.66 1.52
CA ASP A 108 3.52 -4.29 1.97
C ASP A 108 4.63 -3.88 2.96
N GLU A 109 4.99 -4.75 3.91
CA GLU A 109 6.11 -4.53 4.84
C GLU A 109 7.45 -4.33 4.11
N GLN A 110 7.73 -5.13 3.07
CA GLN A 110 8.95 -4.98 2.25
C GLN A 110 8.95 -3.68 1.45
N VAL A 111 7.82 -3.32 0.84
CA VAL A 111 7.66 -2.05 0.11
C VAL A 111 7.82 -0.86 1.06
N LEU A 112 7.16 -0.90 2.22
CA LEU A 112 7.28 0.13 3.25
C LEU A 112 8.71 0.25 3.76
N SER A 113 9.44 -0.85 3.93
CA SER A 113 10.86 -0.80 4.31
C SER A 113 11.71 -0.03 3.28
N LYS A 114 11.34 -0.05 2.00
CA LYS A 114 12.03 0.74 0.96
C LYS A 114 11.61 2.20 0.95
N LEU A 115 10.32 2.45 1.11
CA LEU A 115 9.79 3.82 1.21
C LEU A 115 10.31 4.54 2.45
N CYS A 116 10.49 3.82 3.55
CA CYS A 116 10.91 4.37 4.84
C CYS A 116 12.41 4.26 5.14
N GLU A 117 13.24 3.93 4.14
CA GLU A 117 14.69 4.13 4.25
C GLU A 117 14.97 5.61 4.64
N ASP A 118 15.84 5.81 5.64
CA ASP A 118 16.13 7.13 6.22
C ASP A 118 14.87 7.88 6.71
N ASN A 119 13.96 7.17 7.38
CA ASN A 119 12.65 7.69 7.85
C ASN A 119 11.79 8.30 6.73
N GLY A 120 11.96 7.82 5.50
CA GLY A 120 11.24 8.33 4.34
C GLY A 120 11.83 9.60 3.74
N GLN A 121 12.90 10.17 4.32
CA GLN A 121 13.51 11.41 3.80
C GLN A 121 14.05 11.23 2.38
N LYS A 122 14.63 10.06 2.08
CA LYS A 122 15.16 9.77 0.74
C LYS A 122 14.03 9.73 -0.29
N ALA A 123 12.99 8.96 -0.01
CA ALA A 123 11.80 8.86 -0.84
C ALA A 123 11.13 10.23 -1.01
N ALA A 124 10.84 10.91 0.11
CA ALA A 124 10.22 12.22 0.12
C ALA A 124 11.05 13.27 -0.63
N ARG A 125 12.39 13.26 -0.48
CA ARG A 125 13.28 14.14 -1.25
C ARG A 125 13.15 13.87 -2.74
N ILE A 126 13.30 12.61 -3.17
CA ILE A 126 13.15 12.23 -4.57
C ILE A 126 11.80 12.73 -5.08
N PHE A 127 10.71 12.44 -4.38
CA PHE A 127 9.37 12.84 -4.81
C PHE A 127 9.10 14.36 -4.73
N LYS A 128 9.76 15.08 -3.83
CA LYS A 128 9.65 16.54 -3.69
C LYS A 128 10.41 17.28 -4.79
N PHE A 129 11.57 16.78 -5.21
CA PHE A 129 12.40 17.42 -6.26
C PHE A 129 11.85 17.20 -7.67
N GLU A 130 11.13 16.10 -7.90
CA GLU A 130 10.54 15.78 -9.21
C GLU A 130 9.28 16.59 -9.53
N GLY A 131 8.67 17.23 -8.52
CA GLY A 131 7.46 18.05 -8.64
C GLY A 131 6.19 17.25 -8.95
N GLU A 132 5.06 17.97 -9.08
CA GLU A 132 3.74 17.35 -9.38
C GLU A 132 3.75 16.52 -10.67
N LYS A 133 4.59 16.86 -11.65
CA LYS A 133 4.63 16.18 -12.95
C LYS A 133 4.97 14.69 -12.82
N CYS A 134 6.05 14.34 -12.12
CA CYS A 134 6.43 12.93 -11.97
C CYS A 134 5.38 12.14 -11.17
N TRP A 135 4.69 12.79 -10.23
CA TRP A 135 3.76 12.11 -9.34
C TRP A 135 2.34 12.02 -9.88
N ASP A 136 1.68 13.16 -10.09
CA ASP A 136 0.30 13.22 -10.54
C ASP A 136 0.18 12.75 -11.99
N GLN A 137 1.13 13.12 -12.84
CA GLN A 137 1.11 12.69 -14.24
C GLN A 137 1.88 11.38 -14.43
N GLY A 138 3.08 11.24 -13.89
CA GLY A 138 3.85 10.00 -14.03
C GLY A 138 3.23 8.86 -13.24
N LEU A 139 3.40 8.85 -11.93
CA LEU A 139 3.11 7.68 -11.13
C LEU A 139 1.62 7.32 -11.12
N ARG A 140 0.72 8.30 -10.97
CA ARG A 140 -0.74 8.04 -11.01
C ARG A 140 -1.22 7.65 -12.42
N THR A 141 -0.89 8.41 -13.46
CA THR A 141 -1.38 8.08 -14.83
C THR A 141 -0.77 6.79 -15.34
N VAL A 142 0.55 6.63 -15.25
CA VAL A 142 1.25 5.42 -15.73
C VAL A 142 0.79 4.19 -14.94
N SER A 143 0.59 4.30 -13.62
CA SER A 143 0.00 3.21 -12.82
C SER A 143 -1.37 2.83 -13.34
N ASN A 144 -2.24 3.79 -13.60
CA ASN A 144 -3.60 3.53 -14.09
C ASN A 144 -3.56 2.90 -15.49
N GLU A 145 -2.74 3.42 -16.41
CA GLU A 145 -2.61 2.90 -17.78
C GLU A 145 -2.04 1.49 -17.84
N CYS A 146 -1.04 1.20 -17.00
CA CYS A 146 -0.40 -0.10 -16.94
C CYS A 146 -1.20 -1.09 -16.08
N SER A 147 -2.06 -0.63 -15.16
CA SER A 147 -2.85 -1.52 -14.27
C SER A 147 -3.80 -2.45 -15.02
N LYS A 148 -4.12 -2.18 -16.29
CA LYS A 148 -4.90 -3.10 -17.15
C LYS A 148 -4.32 -4.52 -17.24
N PHE A 149 -3.02 -4.68 -16.96
CA PHE A 149 -2.36 -5.99 -16.96
C PHE A 149 -2.52 -6.75 -15.64
N ILE A 150 -2.91 -6.09 -14.55
CA ILE A 150 -3.06 -6.65 -13.21
C ILE A 150 -4.51 -6.49 -12.76
N THR A 151 -5.36 -7.44 -13.16
CA THR A 151 -6.77 -7.51 -12.77
C THR A 151 -6.99 -8.53 -11.65
N ASN A 152 -7.82 -8.17 -10.65
CA ASN A 152 -8.34 -9.06 -9.60
C ASN A 152 -7.30 -9.77 -8.71
N LEU A 153 -6.50 -8.97 -7.99
CA LEU A 153 -5.35 -9.45 -7.22
C LEU A 153 -5.52 -9.59 -5.68
N PRO A 154 -6.71 -9.82 -5.07
CA PRO A 154 -6.65 -10.32 -3.71
C PRO A 154 -6.17 -11.78 -3.69
N ASN A 155 -6.51 -12.58 -4.71
CA ASN A 155 -6.11 -13.98 -4.81
C ASN A 155 -4.76 -14.06 -5.52
N THR A 156 -3.70 -13.88 -4.73
CA THR A 156 -2.29 -13.93 -5.13
C THR A 156 -2.01 -15.07 -6.09
N LEU A 157 -1.84 -14.71 -7.36
CA LEU A 157 -1.18 -15.40 -8.48
C LEU A 157 -1.71 -14.72 -9.77
N ALA A 158 -1.42 -13.42 -9.93
CA ALA A 158 -1.43 -12.91 -11.30
C ALA A 158 -0.39 -13.75 -12.06
N PRO A 159 -0.69 -14.32 -13.23
CA PRO A 159 0.31 -15.06 -13.98
C PRO A 159 1.56 -14.17 -14.10
N CYS A 160 2.75 -14.67 -13.76
CA CYS A 160 3.98 -13.85 -13.69
C CYS A 160 4.19 -13.00 -14.96
N ARG A 161 3.70 -13.52 -16.09
CA ARG A 161 3.63 -12.84 -17.39
C ARG A 161 2.88 -11.50 -17.37
N ASN A 162 1.78 -11.40 -16.64
CA ASN A 162 0.96 -10.21 -16.50
C ASN A 162 1.65 -9.15 -15.64
N PHE A 163 2.28 -9.55 -14.54
CA PHE A 163 3.07 -8.62 -13.73
C PHE A 163 4.30 -8.11 -14.50
N ASN A 164 4.99 -8.98 -15.24
CA ASN A 164 6.11 -8.56 -16.09
C ASN A 164 5.68 -7.54 -17.17
N ARG A 165 4.49 -7.69 -17.76
CA ARG A 165 3.91 -6.70 -18.68
C ARG A 165 3.60 -5.38 -17.98
N PHE A 166 3.02 -5.44 -16.79
CA PHE A 166 2.81 -4.27 -15.94
C PHE A 166 4.15 -3.54 -15.70
N LYS A 167 5.17 -4.25 -15.22
CA LYS A 167 6.50 -3.70 -14.90
C LYS A 167 7.16 -3.05 -16.12
N GLN A 168 7.14 -3.72 -17.28
CA GLN A 168 7.70 -3.17 -18.52
C GLN A 168 6.97 -1.91 -18.96
N CYS A 169 5.63 -1.93 -18.94
CA CYS A 169 4.80 -0.76 -19.24
C CYS A 169 5.12 0.39 -18.28
N PHE A 170 5.20 0.11 -16.98
CA PHE A 170 5.40 1.12 -15.97
C PHE A 170 6.76 1.80 -16.13
N VAL A 171 7.84 1.02 -16.22
CA VAL A 171 9.20 1.55 -16.38
C VAL A 171 9.35 2.35 -17.68
N SER A 172 8.76 1.90 -18.79
CA SER A 172 8.90 2.59 -20.07
C SER A 172 8.24 3.98 -20.05
N HIS A 173 7.01 4.08 -19.55
CA HIS A 173 6.26 5.33 -19.59
C HIS A 173 6.66 6.27 -18.44
N LEU A 174 7.06 5.74 -17.27
CA LEU A 174 7.46 6.58 -16.15
C LEU A 174 8.65 7.48 -16.50
N SER A 175 9.58 7.00 -17.32
CA SER A 175 10.75 7.76 -17.78
C SER A 175 10.41 9.03 -18.58
N GLU A 176 9.17 9.18 -19.06
CA GLU A 176 8.69 10.38 -19.77
C GLU A 176 8.29 11.51 -18.78
N TYR A 177 8.02 11.14 -17.53
CA TYR A 177 7.50 12.02 -16.49
C TYR A 177 8.46 12.23 -15.32
N CYS A 178 9.32 11.24 -15.06
CA CYS A 178 10.21 11.19 -13.89
C CYS A 178 11.68 11.06 -14.32
N SER A 179 12.59 11.54 -13.47
CA SER A 179 14.02 11.35 -13.68
C SER A 179 14.46 9.89 -13.56
N THR A 180 15.69 9.64 -13.97
CA THR A 180 16.36 8.36 -13.76
C THR A 180 16.52 8.02 -12.28
N GLU A 181 16.69 9.01 -11.40
CA GLU A 181 16.81 8.78 -9.95
C GLU A 181 15.50 8.23 -9.37
N ALA A 182 14.36 8.85 -9.70
CA ALA A 182 13.04 8.39 -9.29
C ALA A 182 12.71 7.00 -9.87
N THR A 183 13.02 6.78 -11.15
CA THR A 183 12.83 5.48 -11.81
C THR A 183 13.65 4.38 -11.12
N ASN A 184 14.93 4.67 -10.81
CA ASN A 184 15.81 3.73 -10.12
C ASN A 184 15.37 3.46 -8.68
N PHE A 185 14.76 4.43 -8.00
CA PHE A 185 14.20 4.25 -6.67
C PHE A 185 13.00 3.29 -6.67
N LEU A 186 12.13 3.37 -7.68
CA LEU A 186 10.96 2.50 -7.80
C LEU A 186 11.29 1.09 -8.29
N GLN A 187 12.44 0.90 -8.95
CA GLN A 187 12.84 -0.39 -9.50
C GLN A 187 12.94 -1.52 -8.44
N PRO A 188 13.55 -1.31 -7.25
CA PRO A 188 13.49 -2.27 -6.14
C PRO A 188 12.08 -2.62 -5.69
N ILE A 189 11.17 -1.63 -5.62
CA ILE A 189 9.76 -1.86 -5.24
C ILE A 189 9.08 -2.77 -6.27
N LEU A 190 9.29 -2.51 -7.57
CA LEU A 190 8.81 -3.36 -8.65
C LEU A 190 9.40 -4.78 -8.64
N ASN A 191 10.61 -4.95 -8.10
CA ASN A 191 11.22 -6.27 -7.95
C ASN A 191 10.59 -7.06 -6.81
N ILE A 192 10.39 -6.45 -5.63
CA ILE A 192 9.69 -7.09 -4.49
C ILE A 192 8.34 -7.66 -4.95
N LEU A 193 7.56 -6.84 -5.63
CA LEU A 193 6.25 -7.23 -6.14
C LEU A 193 6.35 -8.36 -7.18
N SER A 194 7.36 -8.32 -8.04
CA SER A 194 7.59 -9.39 -9.01
C SER A 194 7.95 -10.70 -8.32
N ASP A 195 8.86 -10.68 -7.35
CA ASP A 195 9.41 -11.88 -6.76
C ASP A 195 8.41 -12.57 -5.83
N ASP A 196 7.56 -11.79 -5.15
CA ASP A 196 6.57 -12.32 -4.24
C ASP A 196 5.23 -12.63 -4.92
N ILE A 197 4.76 -11.87 -5.91
CA ILE A 197 3.45 -12.14 -6.55
C ILE A 197 3.55 -13.26 -7.61
N CYS A 198 4.72 -13.39 -8.25
CA CYS A 198 4.97 -14.38 -9.31
C CYS A 198 5.34 -15.76 -8.77
#